data_AF-A0A2V9N946-F1
#
_entry.id   AF-A0A2V9N946-F1
#
_cell.length_a   1.000
_cell.length_b   1.000
_cell.length_c   1.000
_cell.angle_alpha   90.00
_cell.angle_beta   90.00
_cell.angle_gamma   90.00
#
_symmetry.space_group_name_H-M   'P 1'
#
loop_
_entity.id
_entity.type
_entity.pdbx_description
1 polymer ?
#
loop_
_entity_poly.entity_id
_entity_poly.type
_entity_poly.pdbx_seq_one_letter_code
_entity_poly.pdbx_strand_id
1 'polypeptide(L)'
;MKLVILALVLVLLSAIHGIAEPHKKDGPSKDGPSKDGASVAAVHNSGYGDAIRIEGEQRFRANCGRCHTAPQKFPPRMMATVVRHMRVRATITDQDMQSILRYLTQ
;
A
#
# COMPACT_ATOMS: atom_id res chain seq x y z
N MET A 1 13.69 6.12 44.63
CA MET A 1 13.91 7.40 43.90
C MET A 1 14.41 7.20 42.47
N LYS A 2 15.46 6.40 42.22
CA LYS A 2 15.98 6.12 40.86
C LYS A 2 14.93 5.56 39.86
N LEU A 3 14.01 4.70 40.34
CA LEU A 3 12.92 4.13 39.54
C LEU A 3 11.85 5.16 39.13
N VAL A 4 11.60 6.17 39.97
CA VAL A 4 10.61 7.22 39.68
C VAL A 4 11.14 8.18 38.62
N ILE A 5 12.43 8.50 38.67
CA ILE A 5 13.10 9.34 37.67
C ILE A 5 13.11 8.65 36.29
N LEU A 6 13.37 7.33 36.25
CA LEU A 6 13.37 6.57 34.99
C LEU A 6 11.98 6.54 34.32
N ALA A 7 10.92 6.39 35.10
CA ALA A 7 9.54 6.38 34.59
C ALA A 7 9.15 7.76 34.03
N LEU A 8 9.58 8.85 34.65
CA LEU A 8 9.26 10.22 34.23
C LEU A 8 9.95 10.59 32.91
N VAL A 9 11.20 10.13 32.72
CA VAL A 9 11.95 10.30 31.46
C VAL A 9 11.27 9.54 30.31
N LEU A 10 10.78 8.32 30.55
CA LEU A 10 10.11 7.51 29.52
C LEU A 10 8.78 8.13 29.04
N VAL A 11 8.02 8.78 29.93
CA VAL A 11 6.75 9.44 29.57
C VAL A 11 6.98 10.72 28.75
N LEU A 12 8.08 11.43 28.97
CA LEU A 12 8.41 12.65 28.20
C LEU A 12 8.85 12.36 26.76
N LEU A 13 9.40 11.17 26.48
CA LEU A 13 9.93 10.81 25.15
C LEU A 13 8.83 10.43 24.13
N SER A 14 7.62 10.09 24.55
CA SER A 14 6.54 9.65 23.65
C SER A 14 5.75 10.78 22.99
N ALA A 15 6.04 12.05 23.31
CA ALA A 15 5.24 13.21 22.88
C ALA A 15 5.62 13.84 21.53
N ILE A 16 6.56 13.27 20.75
CA ILE A 16 7.17 13.99 19.60
C ILE A 16 6.95 13.33 18.21
N HIS A 17 6.07 12.33 18.05
CA HIS A 17 5.80 11.72 16.73
C HIS A 17 4.45 12.13 16.13
N GLY A 18 4.27 13.44 15.88
CA GLY A 18 3.12 13.96 15.12
C GLY A 18 3.53 15.05 14.13
N ILE A 19 3.75 14.68 12.86
CA ILE A 19 3.89 15.58 11.69
C ILE A 19 3.39 14.80 10.45
N ALA A 20 2.13 14.97 10.03
CA ALA A 20 1.62 15.86 8.97
C ALA A 20 1.88 15.38 7.52
N GLU A 21 0.80 15.04 6.80
CA GLU A 21 0.77 14.70 5.37
C GLU A 21 0.70 15.97 4.49
N PRO A 22 1.52 16.11 3.43
CA PRO A 22 1.32 17.15 2.43
C PRO A 22 0.48 16.66 1.25
N HIS A 23 -0.75 17.16 1.16
CA HIS A 23 -1.57 17.15 -0.05
C HIS A 23 -0.90 17.98 -1.16
N LYS A 24 -0.51 17.34 -2.27
CA LYS A 24 -0.03 18.02 -3.48
C LYS A 24 -1.15 18.08 -4.52
N LYS A 25 -1.44 19.31 -4.98
CA LYS A 25 -2.49 19.69 -5.93
C LYS A 25 -2.22 19.21 -7.36
N ASP A 26 -3.27 18.80 -8.05
CA ASP A 26 -3.29 18.47 -9.48
C ASP A 26 -3.24 19.72 -10.37
N GLY A 27 -2.60 19.60 -11.54
CA GLY A 27 -2.54 20.61 -12.60
C GLY A 27 -2.03 20.02 -13.93
N PRO A 28 -2.30 20.66 -15.08
CA PRO A 28 -2.99 20.02 -16.21
C PRO A 28 -2.12 19.48 -17.36
N SER A 29 -2.76 18.60 -18.14
CA SER A 29 -2.32 17.97 -19.40
C SER A 29 -1.73 18.93 -20.44
N LYS A 30 -0.73 18.43 -21.19
CA LYS A 30 -0.39 18.90 -22.55
C LYS A 30 -0.02 17.72 -23.46
N ASP A 31 -0.48 17.84 -24.69
CA ASP A 31 -0.58 16.85 -25.76
C ASP A 31 0.73 16.52 -26.49
N GLY A 32 0.75 15.40 -27.22
CA GLY A 32 1.56 15.25 -28.44
C GLY A 32 2.23 13.87 -28.64
N PRO A 33 2.04 13.19 -29.80
CA PRO A 33 2.62 11.88 -30.07
C PRO A 33 3.94 12.00 -30.83
N SER A 34 5.06 11.64 -30.19
CA SER A 34 6.33 11.41 -30.88
C SER A 34 6.60 9.92 -31.00
N LYS A 35 6.45 9.44 -32.23
CA LYS A 35 6.98 8.17 -32.72
C LYS A 35 8.50 8.29 -32.63
N ASP A 36 9.12 7.60 -31.68
CA ASP A 36 10.54 7.20 -31.61
C ASP A 36 10.83 6.69 -30.18
N GLY A 37 10.37 5.48 -29.81
CA GLY A 37 10.39 5.10 -28.39
C GLY A 37 10.28 3.61 -28.04
N ALA A 38 10.62 2.70 -28.94
CA ALA A 38 10.46 1.27 -28.69
C ALA A 38 11.40 0.71 -27.59
N SER A 39 12.56 1.35 -27.30
CA SER A 39 13.54 0.82 -26.34
C SER A 39 13.54 1.50 -24.96
N VAL A 40 13.09 2.76 -24.85
CA VAL A 40 13.06 3.49 -23.57
C VAL A 40 11.79 3.18 -22.77
N ALA A 41 10.69 2.85 -23.45
CA ALA A 41 9.41 2.51 -22.82
C ALA A 41 9.43 1.21 -22.00
N ALA A 42 10.34 0.26 -22.31
CA ALA A 42 10.42 -1.02 -21.60
C ALA A 42 11.05 -0.88 -20.20
N VAL A 43 12.03 0.01 -20.03
CA VAL A 43 12.72 0.24 -18.74
C VAL A 43 11.86 1.08 -17.79
N HIS A 44 11.06 2.00 -18.32
CA HIS A 44 10.09 2.75 -17.52
C HIS A 44 8.90 1.88 -17.07
N ASN A 45 8.54 0.85 -17.85
CA ASN A 45 7.47 -0.08 -17.50
C ASN A 45 7.83 -1.05 -16.38
N SER A 46 9.09 -1.51 -16.31
CA SER A 46 9.52 -2.43 -15.26
C SER A 46 9.51 -1.76 -13.88
N GLY A 47 10.04 -0.54 -13.78
CA GLY A 47 10.04 0.22 -12.54
C GLY A 47 8.64 0.55 -12.01
N TYR A 48 7.70 0.86 -12.92
CA TYR A 48 6.31 1.11 -12.55
C TYR A 48 5.60 -0.18 -12.09
N GLY A 49 5.78 -1.29 -12.81
CA GLY A 49 5.23 -2.58 -12.42
C GLY A 49 5.73 -3.05 -11.05
N ASP A 50 7.03 -2.87 -10.78
CA ASP A 50 7.62 -3.18 -9.49
C ASP A 50 7.07 -2.30 -8.36
N ALA A 51 6.89 -1.01 -8.60
CA ALA A 51 6.29 -0.11 -7.62
C ALA A 51 4.87 -0.55 -7.23
N ILE A 52 4.03 -0.93 -8.21
CA ILE A 52 2.67 -1.44 -7.97
C ILE A 52 2.69 -2.75 -7.17
N ARG A 53 3.61 -3.67 -7.50
CA ARG A 53 3.76 -4.93 -6.76
C ARG A 53 4.20 -4.70 -5.32
N ILE A 54 5.18 -3.82 -5.10
CA ILE A 54 5.71 -3.49 -3.77
C ILE A 54 4.62 -2.82 -2.92
N GLU A 55 3.88 -1.88 -3.48
CA GLU A 55 2.76 -1.23 -2.79
C GLU A 55 1.72 -2.27 -2.38
N GLY A 56 1.29 -3.13 -3.31
CA GLY A 56 0.29 -4.15 -3.01
C GLY A 56 0.76 -5.18 -1.98
N GLU A 57 2.03 -5.56 -1.99
CA GLU A 57 2.64 -6.41 -0.96
C GLU A 57 2.63 -5.74 0.42
N GLN A 58 2.98 -4.45 0.49
CA GLN A 58 2.94 -3.69 1.73
C GLN A 58 1.51 -3.63 2.29
N ARG A 59 0.53 -3.35 1.45
CA ARG A 59 -0.89 -3.32 1.86
C ARG A 59 -1.38 -4.71 2.29
N PHE A 60 -0.93 -5.77 1.61
CA PHE A 60 -1.25 -7.14 1.98
C PHE A 60 -0.69 -7.47 3.37
N ARG A 61 0.58 -7.14 3.66
CA ARG A 61 1.19 -7.36 4.98
C ARG A 61 0.52 -6.57 6.10
N ALA A 62 0.04 -5.36 5.81
CA ALA A 62 -0.63 -4.51 6.80
C ALA A 62 -2.07 -4.98 7.13
N ASN A 63 -2.78 -5.53 6.15
CA ASN A 63 -4.21 -5.79 6.27
C ASN A 63 -4.57 -7.29 6.36
N CYS A 64 -3.79 -8.18 5.77
CA CYS A 64 -4.05 -9.62 5.72
C CYS A 64 -3.27 -10.37 6.81
N GLY A 65 -3.64 -11.62 7.10
CA GLY A 65 -2.95 -12.44 8.11
C GLY A 65 -3.32 -12.12 9.57
N ARG A 66 -3.99 -10.99 9.83
CA ARG A 66 -4.36 -10.54 11.18
C ARG A 66 -5.39 -11.44 11.88
N CYS A 67 -6.30 -12.03 11.10
CA CYS A 67 -7.42 -12.83 11.64
C CYS A 67 -7.32 -14.31 11.29
N HIS A 68 -6.68 -14.64 10.16
CA HIS A 68 -6.45 -16.00 9.71
C HIS A 68 -5.32 -15.99 8.67
N THR A 69 -4.73 -17.16 8.41
CA THR A 69 -3.77 -17.33 7.32
C THR A 69 -4.42 -16.99 5.98
N ALA A 70 -3.68 -16.33 5.09
CA ALA A 70 -4.18 -16.02 3.77
C ALA A 70 -4.59 -17.31 3.03
N PRO A 71 -5.72 -17.29 2.30
CA PRO A 71 -6.17 -18.47 1.58
C PRO A 71 -5.19 -18.83 0.45
N GLN A 72 -5.26 -20.08 0.00
CA GLN A 72 -4.54 -20.53 -1.19
C GLN A 72 -4.88 -19.66 -2.42
N LYS A 73 -3.97 -19.65 -3.40
CA LYS A 73 -4.18 -18.88 -4.64
C LYS A 73 -5.46 -19.36 -5.33
N PHE A 74 -6.42 -18.44 -5.49
CA PHE A 74 -7.63 -18.65 -6.27
C PHE A 74 -7.51 -18.00 -7.65
N PRO A 75 -8.34 -18.40 -8.63
CA PRO A 75 -8.47 -17.67 -9.88
C PRO A 75 -8.80 -16.18 -9.62
N PRO A 76 -8.32 -15.24 -10.45
CA PRO A 76 -8.43 -13.80 -10.18
C PRO A 76 -9.85 -13.31 -9.86
N ARG A 77 -10.87 -13.86 -10.54
CA ARG A 77 -12.28 -13.55 -10.29
C ARG A 77 -12.72 -13.89 -8.87
N MET A 78 -12.34 -15.07 -8.38
CA MET A 78 -12.69 -15.51 -7.04
C MET A 78 -11.90 -14.72 -5.99
N MET A 79 -10.62 -14.44 -6.25
CA MET A 79 -9.82 -13.59 -5.37
C MET A 79 -10.42 -12.19 -5.21
N ALA A 80 -10.94 -11.60 -6.30
CA ALA A 80 -11.65 -10.31 -6.24
C ALA A 80 -12.87 -10.35 -5.31
N THR A 81 -13.67 -11.43 -5.36
CA THR A 81 -14.81 -11.60 -4.45
C THR A 81 -14.36 -11.71 -3.00
N VAL A 82 -13.32 -12.52 -2.72
CA VAL A 82 -12.77 -12.69 -1.38
C VAL A 82 -12.26 -11.36 -0.83
N VAL A 83 -11.43 -10.64 -1.58
CA VAL A 83 -10.83 -9.38 -1.14
C VAL A 83 -11.91 -8.30 -0.94
N ARG A 84 -12.95 -8.25 -1.80
CA ARG A 84 -14.10 -7.35 -1.61
C ARG A 84 -14.89 -7.66 -0.35
N HIS A 85 -15.07 -8.94 -0.02
CA HIS A 85 -15.70 -9.34 1.24
C HIS A 85 -14.81 -8.97 2.44
N MET A 86 -13.50 -9.20 2.34
CA MET A 86 -12.53 -8.83 3.37
C MET A 86 -12.44 -7.33 3.59
N ARG A 87 -12.71 -6.50 2.57
CA ARG A 87 -12.79 -5.05 2.74
C ARG A 87 -13.72 -4.64 3.87
N VAL A 88 -14.93 -5.21 3.88
CA VAL A 88 -15.94 -4.92 4.91
C VAL A 88 -15.58 -5.57 6.24
N ARG A 89 -15.05 -6.80 6.21
CA ARG A 89 -14.79 -7.60 7.42
C ARG A 89 -13.54 -7.16 8.20
N ALA A 90 -12.50 -6.75 7.48
CA ALA A 90 -11.20 -6.36 8.02
C ALA A 90 -10.95 -4.84 7.93
N THR A 91 -11.99 -4.08 7.61
CA THR A 91 -11.97 -2.61 7.56
C THR A 91 -10.88 -2.06 6.62
N ILE A 92 -10.69 -2.72 5.48
CA ILE A 92 -9.72 -2.32 4.45
C ILE A 92 -10.31 -1.15 3.67
N THR A 93 -9.50 -0.13 3.35
CA THR A 93 -9.95 0.97 2.48
C THR A 93 -10.15 0.50 1.04
N ASP A 94 -10.88 1.28 0.23
CA ASP A 94 -11.05 0.96 -1.19
C ASP A 94 -9.73 0.99 -1.97
N GLN A 95 -8.80 1.87 -1.59
CA GLN A 95 -7.48 1.95 -2.19
C GLN A 95 -6.63 0.73 -1.83
N ASP A 96 -6.54 0.39 -0.53
CA ASP A 96 -5.77 -0.77 -0.07
C ASP A 96 -6.32 -2.05 -0.68
N MET A 97 -7.66 -2.20 -0.77
CA MET A 97 -8.31 -3.32 -1.44
C MET A 97 -7.82 -3.48 -2.89
N GLN A 98 -7.72 -2.38 -3.65
CA GLN A 98 -7.26 -2.43 -5.04
C GLN A 98 -5.77 -2.82 -5.14
N SER A 99 -4.91 -2.23 -4.30
CA SER A 99 -3.47 -2.55 -4.30
C SER A 99 -3.24 -4.01 -3.90
N ILE A 100 -3.97 -4.52 -2.90
CA ILE A 100 -3.95 -5.93 -2.51
C ILE A 100 -4.44 -6.83 -3.64
N LEU A 101 -5.57 -6.49 -4.27
CA LEU A 101 -6.13 -7.30 -5.35
C LEU A 101 -5.18 -7.41 -6.52
N ARG A 102 -4.55 -6.29 -6.92
CA ARG A 102 -3.51 -6.31 -7.95
C ARG A 102 -2.41 -7.28 -7.54
N TYR A 103 -1.81 -7.11 -6.36
CA TYR A 103 -0.74 -7.99 -5.87
C TYR A 103 -1.09 -9.48 -5.87
N LEU A 104 -2.32 -9.85 -5.49
CA LEU A 104 -2.77 -11.25 -5.43
C LEU A 104 -3.12 -11.87 -6.79
N THR A 105 -3.25 -11.06 -7.85
CA THR A 105 -3.73 -11.51 -9.17
C THR A 105 -2.74 -11.30 -10.31
N GLN A 106 -1.51 -10.84 -10.00
CA GLN A 106 -0.38 -10.86 -10.93
C GLN A 106 0.16 -12.27 -11.12
#